data_AF-A0AAU9I8C4-F1
#
_entry.id   AF-A0AAU9I8C4-F1
#
_cell.length_a   1.000
_cell.length_b   1.000
_cell.length_c   1.000
_cell.angle_alpha   90.00
_cell.angle_beta   90.00
_cell.angle_gamma   90.00
#
_symmetry.space_group_name_H-M   'P 1'
#
loop_
_entity.id
_entity.type
_entity.pdbx_description
1 polymer ?
#
loop_
_entity_poly.entity_id
_entity_poly.type
_entity_poly.pdbx_seq_one_letter_code
_entity_poly.pdbx_strand_id
1 'polypeptide(L)'
;MCQETQKTFVCVLIGHTGHGKSTFINYLANYFRDGTLENKKIVIPTENYKLVTENGFNHSERNTESYLSKTENCSYYEFLNRKDNYKYIFIDTPGLWGYSKKYLESFTPFNLAVDFSNSKP
;
A
#
# COMPACT_ATOMS: atom_id res chain seq x y z
N MET A 1 21.30 8.35 -28.02
CA MET A 1 20.08 7.76 -27.42
C MET A 1 19.76 8.54 -26.16
N CYS A 2 18.72 9.37 -26.16
CA CYS A 2 18.24 9.98 -24.92
C CYS A 2 17.46 8.90 -24.16
N GLN A 3 17.89 8.54 -22.96
CA GLN A 3 17.11 7.68 -22.08
C GLN A 3 15.90 8.49 -21.61
N GLU A 4 14.70 8.02 -21.93
CA GLU A 4 13.47 8.59 -21.38
C GLU A 4 13.44 8.27 -19.88
N THR A 5 13.48 9.30 -19.04
CA THR A 5 13.48 9.15 -17.59
C THR A 5 12.11 8.67 -17.12
N GLN A 6 12.06 7.45 -16.56
CA GLN A 6 10.88 6.91 -15.89
C GLN A 6 10.50 7.83 -14.73
N LYS A 7 9.31 8.44 -14.78
CA LYS A 7 8.79 9.25 -13.67
C LYS A 7 8.27 8.33 -12.57
N THR A 8 8.65 8.63 -11.33
CA THR A 8 8.20 7.88 -10.16
C THR A 8 7.29 8.75 -9.29
N PHE A 9 6.12 8.23 -8.96
CA PHE A 9 5.17 8.82 -8.03
C PHE A 9 5.14 7.99 -6.75
N VAL A 10 5.23 8.67 -5.60
CA VAL A 10 5.13 8.04 -4.28
C VAL A 10 3.84 8.51 -3.63
N CYS A 11 2.99 7.57 -3.24
CA CYS A 11 1.67 7.82 -2.66
C CYS A 11 1.59 7.17 -1.28
N VAL A 12 1.33 7.96 -0.25
CA VAL A 12 1.12 7.45 1.11
C VAL A 12 -0.37 7.29 1.38
N LEU A 13 -0.77 6.09 1.81
CA LEU A 13 -2.14 5.81 2.19
C LEU A 13 -2.32 6.03 3.69
N ILE A 14 -3.02 7.11 4.04
CA ILE A 14 -3.30 7.48 5.43
C ILE A 14 -4.77 7.20 5.73
N GLY A 15 -5.04 6.58 6.87
CA GLY A 15 -6.42 6.34 7.30
C GLY A 15 -6.51 5.43 8.51
N HIS A 16 -7.66 5.45 9.15
CA HIS A 16 -7.97 4.61 10.31
C HIS A 16 -7.98 3.11 9.95
N THR A 17 -7.80 2.24 10.96
CA THR A 17 -7.92 0.78 10.80
C THR A 17 -9.34 0.44 10.37
N GLY A 18 -9.51 -0.47 9.41
CA GLY A 18 -10.84 -0.87 8.92
C GLY A 18 -11.42 0.03 7.81
N HIS A 19 -10.80 1.16 7.47
CA HIS A 19 -11.29 2.06 6.41
C HIS A 19 -10.87 1.63 4.98
N GLY A 20 -10.47 0.37 4.81
CA GLY A 20 -10.29 -0.23 3.48
C GLY A 20 -9.01 0.15 2.72
N LYS A 21 -7.95 0.64 3.38
CA LYS A 21 -6.66 0.92 2.71
C LYS A 21 -6.10 -0.29 1.98
N SER A 22 -6.07 -1.45 2.64
CA SER A 22 -5.61 -2.72 2.04
C SER A 22 -6.52 -3.16 0.89
N THR A 23 -7.83 -2.93 1.01
CA THR A 23 -8.80 -3.18 -0.07
C THR A 23 -8.52 -2.26 -1.28
N PHE A 24 -8.19 -0.99 -1.03
CA PHE A 24 -7.82 -0.04 -2.07
C PHE A 24 -6.55 -0.47 -2.81
N ILE A 25 -5.53 -0.96 -2.09
CA ILE A 25 -4.34 -1.53 -2.72
C ILE A 25 -4.68 -2.74 -3.63
N ASN A 26 -5.57 -3.64 -3.20
CA ASN A 26 -6.03 -4.73 -4.06
C ASN A 26 -6.76 -4.22 -5.31
N TYR A 27 -7.55 -3.15 -5.21
CA TYR A 27 -8.14 -2.52 -6.41
C TYR A 27 -7.08 -1.97 -7.35
N LEU A 28 -6.03 -1.34 -6.82
CA LEU A 28 -4.89 -0.89 -7.63
C LEU A 28 -4.17 -2.07 -8.30
N ALA A 29 -3.96 -3.17 -7.57
CA ALA A 29 -3.38 -4.38 -8.16
C ALA A 29 -4.22 -4.93 -9.32
N ASN A 30 -5.55 -4.92 -9.20
CA ASN A 30 -6.44 -5.28 -10.30
C ASN A 30 -6.30 -4.31 -11.47
N TYR A 31 -6.28 -3.00 -11.20
CA TYR A 31 -6.12 -2.00 -12.25
C TYR A 31 -4.80 -2.14 -13.02
N PHE A 32 -3.67 -2.27 -12.32
CA PHE A 32 -2.33 -2.29 -12.94
C PHE A 32 -1.93 -3.65 -13.53
N ARG A 33 -2.62 -4.74 -13.18
CA ARG A 33 -2.31 -6.11 -13.64
C ARG A 33 -3.44 -6.74 -14.43
N ASP A 34 -4.28 -5.91 -15.04
CA ASP A 34 -5.38 -6.32 -15.93
C ASP A 34 -6.32 -7.35 -15.27
N GLY A 35 -6.63 -7.12 -14.00
CA GLY A 35 -7.53 -7.96 -13.21
C GLY A 35 -8.99 -7.85 -13.68
N THR A 36 -9.72 -8.95 -13.53
CA THR A 36 -11.15 -9.03 -13.85
C THR A 36 -11.93 -9.60 -12.66
N LEU A 37 -13.26 -9.63 -12.76
CA LEU A 37 -14.10 -10.27 -11.74
C LEU A 37 -13.82 -11.78 -11.59
N GLU A 38 -13.41 -12.43 -12.68
CA GLU A 38 -13.09 -13.86 -12.75
C GLU A 38 -11.61 -14.12 -12.40
N ASN A 39 -10.73 -13.18 -12.71
CA ASN A 39 -9.28 -13.26 -12.47
C ASN A 39 -8.82 -12.08 -11.62
N LYS A 40 -9.19 -12.11 -10.33
CA LYS A 40 -8.85 -11.06 -9.38
C LYS A 40 -7.36 -11.08 -9.06
N LYS A 41 -6.78 -9.90 -8.90
CA LYS A 41 -5.38 -9.65 -8.56
C LYS A 41 -5.29 -9.22 -7.10
N ILE A 42 -5.14 -10.20 -6.21
CA ILE A 42 -5.09 -9.99 -4.77
C ILE A 42 -3.63 -10.04 -4.33
N VAL A 43 -3.17 -8.95 -3.73
CA VAL A 43 -1.82 -8.80 -3.17
C VAL A 43 -1.86 -8.85 -1.64
N ILE A 44 -2.88 -8.26 -1.02
CA ILE A 44 -3.09 -8.31 0.44
C ILE A 44 -4.30 -9.19 0.75
N PRO A 45 -4.18 -10.21 1.60
CA PRO A 45 -5.34 -10.95 2.06
C PRO A 45 -6.27 -10.04 2.90
N THR A 46 -7.57 -10.14 2.68
CA THR A 46 -8.61 -9.41 3.44
C THR A 46 -9.75 -10.36 3.81
N GLU A 47 -10.70 -9.93 4.63
CA GLU A 47 -11.88 -10.74 4.99
C GLU A 47 -12.61 -11.30 3.75
N ASN A 48 -12.72 -10.47 2.71
CA ASN A 48 -13.37 -10.82 1.44
C ASN A 48 -12.48 -11.62 0.50
N TYR A 49 -11.16 -11.60 0.70
CA TYR A 49 -10.16 -12.18 -0.19
C TYR A 49 -9.06 -12.87 0.60
N LYS A 50 -9.28 -14.14 0.97
CA LYS A 50 -8.37 -14.89 1.85
C LYS A 50 -7.10 -15.41 1.14
N LEU A 51 -7.11 -15.50 -0.18
CA LEU A 51 -6.01 -16.06 -0.97
C LEU A 51 -5.33 -14.95 -1.78
N VAL A 52 -4.02 -14.81 -1.60
CA VAL A 52 -3.16 -13.96 -2.44
C VAL A 52 -2.94 -14.66 -3.78
N THR A 53 -3.14 -13.94 -4.87
CA THR A 53 -2.97 -14.46 -6.23
C THR A 53 -1.71 -13.92 -6.91
N GLU A 54 -1.22 -12.78 -6.46
CA GLU A 54 -0.06 -12.11 -7.05
C GLU A 54 1.14 -12.19 -6.10
N ASN A 55 2.11 -13.03 -6.48
CA ASN A 55 3.38 -13.18 -5.78
C ASN A 55 4.38 -12.07 -6.18
N GLY A 56 5.37 -11.82 -5.32
CA GLY A 56 6.45 -10.86 -5.60
C GLY A 56 6.27 -9.48 -4.98
N PHE A 57 5.23 -9.28 -4.18
CA PHE A 57 5.11 -8.13 -3.30
C PHE A 57 5.48 -8.57 -1.86
N ASN A 58 6.41 -7.86 -1.23
CA ASN A 58 6.81 -8.15 0.15
C ASN A 58 5.79 -7.52 1.11
N HIS A 59 4.84 -8.31 1.58
CA HIS A 59 3.91 -7.90 2.64
C HIS A 59 4.44 -8.41 3.99
N SER A 60 4.58 -7.51 4.96
CA SER A 60 5.01 -7.88 6.32
C SER A 60 3.85 -8.40 7.18
N GLU A 61 2.81 -8.95 6.58
CA GLU A 61 1.71 -9.56 7.33
C GLU A 61 2.18 -10.91 7.88
N ARG A 62 2.42 -10.98 9.18
CA ARG A 62 2.87 -12.20 9.82
C ARG A 62 1.73 -13.22 9.81
N ASN A 63 1.94 -14.33 9.11
CA ASN A 63 1.10 -15.51 9.10
C ASN A 63 0.77 -15.92 10.55
N THR A 64 -0.42 -15.57 11.01
CA THR A 64 -0.96 -15.98 12.30
C THR A 64 -2.47 -16.04 12.11
N GLU A 65 -3.09 -17.09 12.62
CA GLU A 65 -4.50 -17.47 12.53
C GLU A 65 -5.48 -16.46 13.20
N SER A 66 -5.12 -15.18 13.26
CA SER A 66 -5.94 -14.09 13.76
C SER A 66 -6.34 -13.17 12.61
N TYR A 67 -7.62 -13.23 12.27
CA TYR A 67 -8.39 -12.51 11.24
C TYR A 67 -8.42 -10.97 11.38
N LEU A 68 -7.37 -10.37 11.91
CA LEU A 68 -7.18 -8.94 12.16
C LEU A 68 -5.75 -8.58 11.74
N SER A 69 -5.42 -8.61 10.44
CA SER A 69 -4.10 -8.14 9.99
C SER A 69 -4.02 -6.63 10.19
N LYS A 70 -3.55 -6.23 11.38
CA LYS A 70 -3.08 -4.87 11.59
C LYS A 70 -1.74 -4.78 10.88
N THR A 71 -1.62 -3.91 9.88
CA THR A 71 -0.34 -3.51 9.32
C THR A 71 0.52 -2.97 10.48
N GLU A 72 1.54 -3.71 10.93
CA GLU A 72 2.41 -3.30 12.06
C GLU A 72 3.55 -2.36 11.62
N ASN A 73 3.95 -2.45 10.35
CA ASN A 73 4.99 -1.66 9.70
C ASN A 73 4.51 -1.23 8.30
N CYS A 74 5.04 -0.11 7.79
CA CYS A 74 4.69 0.34 6.44
C CYS A 74 5.05 -0.72 5.40
N SER A 75 4.12 -0.99 4.48
CA SER A 75 4.31 -1.90 3.36
C SER A 75 4.34 -1.14 2.04
N TYR A 76 5.17 -1.59 1.10
CA TYR A 76 5.43 -0.91 -0.17
C TYR A 76 4.90 -1.72 -1.35
N TYR A 77 4.15 -1.06 -2.24
CA TYR A 77 3.54 -1.69 -3.41
C TYR A 77 3.95 -0.91 -4.65
N GLU A 78 4.75 -1.55 -5.50
CA GLU A 78 5.24 -0.94 -6.72
C GLU A 78 4.41 -1.39 -7.93
N PHE A 79 3.89 -0.44 -8.68
CA PHE A 79 3.19 -0.69 -9.94
C PHE A 79 3.85 0.08 -11.07
N LEU A 80 4.06 -0.61 -12.19
CA LEU A 80 4.54 0.01 -13.43
C LEU A 80 3.36 0.17 -14.37
N ASN A 81 3.06 1.40 -14.74
CA ASN A 81 2.09 1.66 -15.80
C ASN A 81 2.76 1.44 -17.16
N ARG A 82 2.32 0.39 -17.85
CA ARG A 82 2.91 -0.05 -19.13
C ARG A 82 2.63 0.92 -20.27
N LYS A 83 1.67 1.84 -20.12
CA LYS A 83 1.27 2.77 -21.18
C LYS A 83 2.10 4.06 -21.23
N ASP A 84 2.56 4.54 -20.09
CA ASP A 84 3.23 5.86 -19.96
C ASP A 84 4.61 5.77 -19.27
N ASN A 85 5.11 4.56 -19.02
CA ASN A 85 6.39 4.30 -18.35
C ASN A 85 6.51 5.04 -17.00
N TYR A 86 5.41 5.12 -16.25
CA TYR A 86 5.39 5.66 -14.89
C TYR A 86 5.45 4.56 -13.85
N LYS A 87 6.24 4.80 -12.80
CA LYS A 87 6.32 3.96 -11.61
C LYS A 87 5.50 4.59 -10.50
N TYR A 88 4.60 3.83 -9.90
CA TYR A 88 3.83 4.23 -8.73
C TYR A 88 4.24 3.38 -7.54
N ILE A 89 4.57 4.02 -6.43
CA ILE A 89 4.91 3.37 -5.17
C ILE A 89 3.87 3.77 -4.14
N PHE A 90 3.04 2.81 -3.72
CA PHE A 90 2.07 3.02 -2.65
C PHE A 90 2.65 2.53 -1.33
N ILE A 91 2.57 3.39 -0.32
CA ILE A 91 3.00 3.11 1.04
C ILE A 91 1.73 2.90 1.88
N ASP A 92 1.41 1.64 2.18
CA ASP A 92 0.32 1.31 3.11
C ASP A 92 0.82 1.46 4.54
N THR A 93 0.17 2.34 5.29
CA THR A 93 0.54 2.61 6.68
C THR A 93 -0.34 1.79 7.63
N PRO A 94 0.16 1.51 8.85
CA PRO A 94 -0.72 1.14 9.96
C PRO A 94 -1.94 2.08 10.07
N GLY A 95 -3.01 1.60 10.71
CA GLY A 95 -4.16 2.47 10.98
C GLY A 95 -3.88 3.47 12.09
N LEU A 96 -4.39 4.70 11.93
CA LEU A 96 -4.09 5.87 12.77
C LEU A 96 -4.40 5.76 14.27
N TRP A 97 -4.96 4.65 14.77
CA TRP A 97 -5.16 4.46 16.21
C TRP A 97 -3.87 3.98 16.88
N GLY A 98 -3.18 4.91 17.55
CA GLY A 98 -2.26 4.60 18.65
C GLY A 98 -0.76 4.86 18.43
N TYR A 99 -0.31 5.31 17.25
CA TYR A 99 1.10 5.64 17.05
C TYR A 99 1.22 7.02 16.42
N SER A 100 1.83 7.98 17.11
CA SER A 100 2.11 9.32 16.55
C SER A 100 3.59 9.50 16.22
N LYS A 101 4.48 8.64 16.74
CA LYS A 101 5.94 8.79 16.61
C LYS A 101 6.58 7.88 15.55
N LYS A 102 6.14 6.61 15.45
CA LYS A 102 6.62 5.66 14.44
C LYS A 102 6.31 6.08 12.99
N TYR A 103 5.21 6.82 12.80
CA TYR A 103 4.79 7.30 11.47
C TYR A 103 5.80 8.30 10.88
N LEU A 104 6.25 9.27 11.68
CA LEU A 104 7.19 10.30 11.23
C LEU A 104 8.53 9.69 10.81
N GLU A 105 9.00 8.67 11.55
CA GLU A 105 10.25 7.96 11.22
C GLU A 105 10.14 7.15 9.92
N SER A 106 8.99 6.52 9.62
CA SER A 106 8.79 5.77 8.37
C SER A 106 8.73 6.62 7.10
N PHE A 107 8.52 7.94 7.20
CA PHE A 107 8.55 8.87 6.06
C PHE A 107 9.89 9.55 5.85
N THR A 108 10.83 9.40 6.79
CA THR A 108 12.20 9.94 6.66
C THR A 108 12.95 9.50 5.41
N PRO A 109 12.80 8.27 4.86
CA PRO A 109 13.49 7.89 3.62
C PRO A 109 13.01 8.66 2.39
N PHE A 110 11.83 9.30 2.46
CA PHE A 110 11.20 10.01 1.35
C PHE A 110 11.22 11.53 1.52
N ASN A 111 11.85 12.06 2.58
CA ASN A 111 11.75 13.47 2.98
C ASN A 111 10.30 13.98 3.05
N LEU A 112 9.32 13.10 3.32
CA LEU A 112 7.92 13.49 3.50
C LEU A 112 7.74 13.89 4.97
N ALA A 113 7.88 15.17 5.29
CA ALA A 113 7.46 15.69 6.60
C ALA A 113 5.94 15.83 6.58
N VAL A 114 5.21 14.87 7.16
CA VAL A 114 3.76 14.97 7.36
C VAL A 114 3.50 15.34 8.81
N ASP A 115 3.19 16.61 9.07
CA ASP A 115 2.84 17.09 10.41
C ASP A 115 1.36 16.83 10.73
N PHE A 116 1.11 15.86 11.61
CA PHE A 116 -0.23 15.52 12.10
C PHE A 116 -0.62 16.27 13.39
N SER A 117 0.17 17.23 13.86
CA SER A 117 -0.11 17.99 15.09
C SER A 117 -1.43 18.77 15.07
N ASN A 118 -2.04 18.93 13.88
CA ASN A 118 -3.30 19.66 13.68
C ASN A 118 -4.53 18.79 13.44
N SER A 119 -4.44 17.45 13.42
CA SER A 119 -5.63 16.61 13.31
C SER A 119 -6.30 16.47 14.69
N LYS A 120 -7.33 17.28 14.96
CA LYS A 120 -8.22 17.06 16.11
C LYS A 120 -9.05 15.79 15.89
N PRO A 121 -9.37 15.05 16.99
CA PRO A 121 -10.18 13.83 16.93
C PRO A 121 -11.60 14.07 16.41
#